data_AF-A0A6I5NPN7-F1
#
_entry.id   AF-A0A6I5NPN7-F1
#
_cell.length_a   1.000
_cell.length_b   1.000
_cell.length_c   1.000
_cell.angle_alpha   90.00
_cell.angle_beta   90.00
_cell.angle_gamma   90.00
#
_symmetry.space_group_name_H-M   'P 1'
#
loop_
_entity.id
_entity.type
_entity.pdbx_description
1 polymer ?
#
loop_
_entity_poly.entity_id
_entity_poly.type
_entity_poly.pdbx_seq_one_letter_code
_entity_poly.pdbx_strand_id
1 'polypeptide(L)' 'MGLGLGAWQGDYQEASGLWLRWYDANQQWIPTAAERAEQEKQRADKLAVRLRELGVDPDRL' A
#
# COMPACT_ATOMS: atom_id res chain seq x y z
N MET A 1 13.77 -3.53 8.63
CA MET A 1 13.23 -2.44 7.80
C MET A 1 14.19 -2.23 6.64
N GLY A 2 13.97 -2.87 5.50
CA GLY A 2 14.87 -2.79 4.34
C GLY A 2 14.06 -2.46 3.11
N LEU A 3 13.95 -1.17 2.78
CA LEU A 3 13.33 -0.69 1.55
C LEU A 3 14.45 -0.57 0.51
N GLY A 4 14.32 -1.25 -0.62
CA GLY A 4 15.26 -1.17 -1.73
C GLY A 4 14.82 -0.11 -2.74
N LEU A 5 15.76 0.66 -3.27
CA LEU A 5 15.53 1.56 -4.41
C LEU A 5 15.94 0.86 -5.70
N GLY A 6 15.04 0.82 -6.68
CA GLY A 6 15.28 0.25 -8.00
C GLY A 6 15.13 1.30 -9.08
N ALA A 7 16.10 1.36 -9.98
CA ALA A 7 15.99 2.18 -11.18
C ALA A 7 15.22 1.39 -12.26
N TRP A 8 14.03 1.85 -12.61
CA TRP A 8 13.26 1.35 -13.75
C TRP A 8 13.33 2.36 -14.89
N GLN A 9 13.70 1.90 -16.07
CA GLN A 9 13.81 2.74 -17.27
C GLN A 9 12.50 2.68 -18.04
N GLY A 10 11.87 3.84 -18.25
CA GLY A 10 10.62 3.94 -18.99
C GLY A 10 10.05 5.35 -19.02
N ASP A 11 8.93 5.47 -19.70
CA ASP A 11 8.20 6.73 -19.86
C ASP A 11 7.23 6.91 -18.69
N TYR A 12 7.48 7.90 -17.84
CA TYR A 12 6.59 8.26 -16.74
C TYR A 12 6.42 9.78 -16.72
N GLN A 13 5.17 10.26 -16.66
CA GLN A 13 4.83 11.70 -16.66
C GLN A 13 5.58 12.55 -17.71
N GLU A 14 5.53 12.17 -18.99
CA GLU A 14 6.20 12.88 -20.11
C GLU A 14 7.74 12.98 -20.01
N ALA A 15 8.36 12.42 -18.97
CA ALA A 15 9.81 12.32 -18.83
C ALA A 15 10.25 10.88 -19.08
N SER A 16 10.76 10.65 -20.29
CA SER A 16 11.41 9.40 -20.68
C SER A 16 12.78 9.33 -20.00
N GLY A 17 12.97 8.39 -19.07
CA GLY A 17 14.21 8.35 -18.31
C GLY A 17 14.31 7.22 -17.30
N LEU A 18 15.33 7.33 -16.45
CA LEU A 18 15.57 6.39 -15.36
C LEU A 18 14.75 6.83 -14.14
N TRP A 19 13.67 6.12 -13.85
CA TRP A 19 12.79 6.39 -12.73
C TRP A 19 13.17 5.54 -11.52
N LEU A 20 13.29 6.19 -10.37
CA LEU A 20 13.54 5.51 -9.11
C LEU A 20 12.21 5.04 -8.51
N ARG A 21 12.05 3.72 -8.39
CA ARG A 21 10.88 3.09 -7.79
C ARG A 21 11.30 2.24 -6.60
N TRP A 22 10.58 2.40 -5.49
CA TRP A 22 10.84 1.67 -4.26
C TRP A 22 10.24 0.27 -4.33
N TYR A 23 10.99 -0.74 -3.89
CA TYR A 23 10.51 -2.12 -3.74
C TYR A 23 10.77 -2.61 -2.31
N ASP A 24 9.89 -3.49 -1.84
CA ASP A 24 9.98 -4.10 -0.51
C ASP A 24 11.08 -5.19 -0.47
N ALA A 25 11.44 -5.67 0.73
CA ALA A 25 12.44 -6.73 0.91
C ALA A 25 12.12 -8.02 0.13
N ASN A 26 10.87 -8.19 -0.29
CA ASN A 26 10.38 -9.29 -1.12
C ASN A 26 10.51 -9.04 -2.64
N GLN A 27 11.24 -7.99 -3.06
CA GLN A 27 11.32 -7.55 -4.46
C GLN A 27 9.97 -7.14 -5.08
N GLN A 28 8.93 -7.01 -4.26
CA GLN A 28 7.62 -6.55 -4.69
C GLN A 28 7.63 -5.03 -4.73
N TRP A 29 7.26 -4.46 -5.89
CA TRP A 29 7.08 -3.02 -6.03
C TRP A 29 6.16 -2.49 -4.95
N ILE A 30 6.60 -1.43 -4.26
CA ILE A 30 5.78 -0.84 -3.22
C ILE A 30 4.59 -0.17 -3.89
N PRO A 31 3.36 -0.56 -3.53
CA PRO A 31 2.17 0.16 -3.96
C PRO A 31 2.30 1.62 -3.55
N THR A 32 1.87 2.52 -4.42
CA THR A 32 1.94 3.97 -4.18
C THR A 32 1.24 4.35 -2.87
N ALA A 33 1.54 5.54 -2.32
CA ALA A 33 0.91 6.00 -1.07
C ALA A 33 -0.63 5.97 -1.14
N ALA A 34 -1.19 6.17 -2.34
CA ALA A 34 -2.63 6.02 -2.61
C ALA A 34 -3.10 4.57 -2.46
N GLU A 35 -2.41 3.60 -3.05
CA GLU A 35 -2.72 2.18 -2.90
C GLU A 35 -2.51 1.68 -1.46
N ARG A 36 -1.51 2.21 -0.73
CA ARG A 36 -1.33 1.93 0.69
C ARG A 36 -2.51 2.45 1.51
N ALA A 37 -2.96 3.68 1.24
CA ALA A 37 -4.13 4.24 1.92
C ALA A 37 -5.38 3.39 1.65
N GLU A 38 -5.56 2.89 0.43
CA GLU A 38 -6.68 2.02 0.07
C GLU A 38 -6.58 0.63 0.73
N GLN A 39 -5.37 0.07 0.83
CA GLN A 39 -5.14 -1.18 1.56
C GLN A 39 -5.36 -1.02 3.07
N GLU A 40 -4.93 0.10 3.67
CA GLU A 40 -5.19 0.41 5.06
C GLU A 40 -6.69 0.58 5.31
N LYS A 41 -7.39 1.25 4.39
CA LYS A 41 -8.85 1.40 4.44
C LYS A 41 -9.56 0.04 4.35
N GLN A 42 -9.14 -0.83 3.43
CA GLN A 42 -9.68 -2.20 3.32
C GLN A 42 -9.36 -3.06 4.55
N ARG A 43 -8.19 -2.87 5.16
CA ARG A 43 -7.86 -3.55 6.43
C ARG A 43 -8.73 -3.05 7.57
N ALA A 44 -8.97 -1.75 7.65
CA ALA A 44 -9.86 -1.17 8.64
C ALA A 44 -11.30 -1.68 8.45
N ASP A 45 -11.77 -1.78 7.20
CA ASP A 45 -13.09 -2.32 6.87
C ASP A 45 -13.21 -3.82 7.23
N LYS A 46 -12.23 -4.65 6.84
CA LYS A 46 -12.19 -6.07 7.25
C LYS A 46 -12.10 -6.26 8.76
N LEU A 47 -11.37 -5.39 9.45
CA LEU A 47 -11.27 -5.43 10.90
C LEU A 47 -12.61 -5.04 11.54
N ALA A 48 -13.29 -4.01 11.02
CA ALA A 48 -14.63 -3.62 11.47
C ALA A 48 -15.66 -4.72 11.24
N VAL A 49 -15.61 -5.42 10.10
CA VAL A 49 -16.45 -6.60 9.83
C VAL A 49 -16.18 -7.71 10.84
N ARG A 50 -14.92 -8.08 11.08
CA ARG A 50 -14.57 -9.10 12.07
C ARG A 50 -14.98 -8.73 13.49
N LEU A 51 -14.84 -7.45 13.88
CA LEU A 51 -15.26 -6.96 15.18
C LEU A 51 -16.78 -7.09 15.34
N ARG A 52 -17.55 -6.74 14.30
CA ARG A 52 -19.00 -6.96 14.27
C ARG A 52 -19.38 -8.44 14.36
N GLU A 53 -18.67 -9.34 13.67
CA GLU A 53 -18.88 -10.79 13.78
C GLU A 53 -18.59 -11.33 15.20
N LEU A 54 -17.67 -10.69 15.92
CA LEU A 54 -17.35 -10.99 17.32
C LEU A 54 -18.31 -10.32 18.33
N GLY A 55 -19.33 -9.60 17.85
CA GLY A 55 -20.30 -8.90 18.71
C GLY A 55 -19.77 -7.61 19.34
N VAL A 56 -18.65 -7.07 18.83
CA VAL A 56 -18.08 -5.79 19.23
C VAL A 56 -18.52 -4.74 18.21
N ASP A 57 -19.34 -3.78 18.64
CA ASP A 57 -19.75 -2.64 17.80
C ASP A 57 -18.61 -1.61 17.70
N PRO A 58 -17.94 -1.45 16.53
CA PRO A 58 -16.84 -0.50 16.37
C PRO A 58 -17.32 0.96 16.28
N ASP A 59 -18.62 1.19 16.10
CA ASP A 59 -19.26 2.52 16.03
C ASP A 59 -19.51 3.14 17.42
N ARG A 60 -19.22 2.38 18.49
CA ARG A 60 -19.46 2.76 19.88
C ARG A 60 -18.21 3.21 20.65
N LEU A 61 -17.06 3.33 20.00
CA LEU A 61 -15.76 3.74 20.57
C LEU A 61 -15.37 5.16 20.17
#